data_AF-A0A928V964-F1
#
_entry.id   AF-A0A928V964-F1
#
_cell.length_a   1.000
_cell.length_b   1.000
_cell.length_c   1.000
_cell.angle_alpha   90.00
_cell.angle_beta   90.00
_cell.angle_gamma   90.00
#
_symmetry.space_group_name_H-M   'P 1'
#
loop_
_entity.id
_entity.type
_entity.pdbx_description
1 polymer ?
#
loop_
_entity_poly.entity_id
_entity_poly.type
_entity_poly.pdbx_seq_one_letter_code
_entity_poly.pdbx_strand_id
1 'polypeptide(L)'
;MAIWAGTKTHQNALTMHQSPDPIEILQQAMAVLQETKSLLHRIESEYLMPQPGQTGEWIDKHDAAKLLGVHWQTLYKWTKDDRKDLHAGIHWMNNGFEILYHRELLADWYRNLHDPSAHLRVIESYQKARSKAPRKRSA
;
A
#
# COMPACT_ATOMS: atom_id res chain seq x y z
N MET A 1 62.36 50.49 -34.42
CA MET A 1 62.50 49.64 -33.22
C MET A 1 61.13 49.43 -32.62
N ALA A 2 60.78 48.17 -32.37
CA ALA A 2 59.53 47.68 -31.80
C ALA A 2 59.28 48.28 -30.39
N ILE A 3 58.09 48.23 -29.80
CA ILE A 3 57.55 47.03 -29.12
C ILE A 3 56.01 47.08 -29.07
N TRP A 4 55.44 45.93 -29.37
CA TRP A 4 54.03 45.54 -29.30
C TRP A 4 53.73 44.85 -27.97
N ALA A 5 52.44 44.73 -27.67
CA ALA A 5 51.77 43.80 -26.76
C ALA A 5 51.62 44.17 -25.27
N GLY A 6 50.38 44.03 -24.81
CA GLY A 6 49.96 44.16 -23.42
C GLY A 6 48.44 43.98 -23.31
N THR A 7 47.99 42.77 -23.60
CA THR A 7 46.60 42.32 -23.68
C THR A 7 45.79 42.53 -22.39
N LYS A 8 44.54 42.97 -22.52
CA LYS A 8 43.53 43.01 -21.46
C LYS A 8 43.27 41.60 -20.94
N THR A 9 43.64 41.36 -19.69
CA THR A 9 43.30 40.13 -18.96
C THR A 9 41.82 40.18 -18.59
N HIS A 10 40.97 39.47 -19.33
CA HIS A 10 39.63 39.13 -18.88
C HIS A 10 39.76 38.09 -17.75
N GLN A 11 39.51 38.50 -16.51
CA GLN A 11 39.28 37.58 -15.40
C GLN A 11 37.89 36.95 -15.58
N ASN A 12 37.86 35.78 -16.22
CA ASN A 12 36.73 34.86 -16.14
C ASN A 12 36.65 34.34 -14.71
N ALA A 13 35.65 34.79 -13.95
CA ALA A 13 35.31 34.18 -12.66
C ALA A 13 34.79 32.77 -12.92
N LEU A 14 35.65 31.76 -12.76
CA LEU A 14 35.26 30.37 -12.64
C LEU A 14 34.37 30.26 -11.38
N THR A 15 33.06 30.17 -11.57
CA THR A 15 32.16 29.67 -10.53
C THR A 15 32.54 28.21 -10.27
N MET A 16 33.34 27.97 -9.24
CA MET A 16 33.58 26.63 -8.73
C MET A 16 32.24 26.06 -8.28
N HIS A 17 31.68 25.15 -9.08
CA HIS A 17 30.60 24.27 -8.64
C HIS A 17 31.20 23.40 -7.54
N GLN A 18 31.01 23.79 -6.28
CA GLN A 18 31.33 22.92 -5.17
C GLN A 18 30.39 21.72 -5.28
N SER A 19 30.96 20.54 -5.49
CA SER A 19 30.21 19.29 -5.42
C SER A 19 29.55 19.22 -4.05
N PRO A 20 28.25 18.86 -3.96
CA PRO A 20 27.56 18.76 -2.67
C PRO A 20 28.33 17.83 -1.74
N ASP A 21 28.40 18.21 -0.46
CA ASP A 21 29.10 17.47 0.58
C ASP A 21 28.54 16.03 0.63
N PRO A 22 29.37 14.98 0.60
CA PRO A 22 28.91 13.60 0.76
C PRO A 22 27.96 13.40 1.97
N ILE A 23 28.15 14.16 3.05
CA ILE A 23 27.27 14.12 4.22
C ILE A 23 25.89 14.70 3.90
N GLU A 24 25.82 15.79 3.14
CA GLU A 24 24.58 16.44 2.72
C GLU A 24 23.79 15.52 1.78
N ILE A 25 24.47 14.84 0.86
CA ILE A 25 23.87 13.83 -0.02
C ILE A 25 23.25 12.69 0.79
N LEU A 26 23.96 12.19 1.80
CA LEU A 26 23.47 11.12 2.66
C LEU A 26 22.25 11.56 3.49
N GLN A 27 22.29 12.78 4.05
CA GLN A 27 21.17 13.34 4.79
C GLN A 27 19.92 13.48 3.91
N GLN A 28 20.10 13.94 2.67
CA GLN A 28 19.01 14.09 1.73
C GLN A 28 18.42 12.75 1.29
N ALA A 29 19.27 11.74 1.06
CA ALA A 29 18.81 10.38 0.79
C ALA A 29 18.00 9.79 1.97
N MET A 30 18.45 10.01 3.20
CA MET A 30 17.71 9.57 4.40
C MET A 30 16.35 10.25 4.54
N ALA A 31 16.27 11.55 4.25
CA ALA A 31 15.01 12.29 4.29
C ALA A 31 13.99 11.73 3.29
N VAL A 32 14.42 11.43 2.05
CA VAL A 32 13.56 10.82 1.02
C VAL A 32 13.09 9.42 1.45
N LEU A 33 13.95 8.62 2.08
CA LEU A 33 13.58 7.30 2.59
C LEU A 33 12.55 7.38 3.74
N GLN A 34 12.67 8.38 4.62
CA GLN A 34 11.68 8.61 5.68
C GLN A 34 10.34 9.09 5.14
N GLU A 35 10.36 9.97 4.14
CA GLU A 35 9.16 10.46 3.48
C GLU A 35 8.43 9.34 2.72
N THR A 36 9.16 8.53 1.94
CA THR A 36 8.58 7.37 1.24
C THR A 36 8.00 6.34 2.20
N LYS A 37 8.66 6.08 3.33
CA LYS A 37 8.10 5.21 4.39
C LYS A 37 6.81 5.78 4.98
N SER A 38 6.76 7.10 5.17
CA SER A 38 5.57 7.79 5.69
C SER A 38 4.41 7.78 4.68
N LEU A 39 4.72 7.96 3.40
CA LEU A 39 3.74 7.85 2.31
C LEU A 39 3.21 6.43 2.17
N LEU A 40 4.07 5.42 2.26
CA LEU A 40 3.66 4.02 2.25
C LEU A 40 2.70 3.76 3.42
N HIS A 41 3.05 4.19 4.63
CA HIS A 41 2.18 4.04 5.80
C HIS A 41 0.85 4.78 5.65
N ARG A 42 0.85 5.95 5.01
CA ARG A 42 -0.37 6.69 4.69
C ARG A 42 -1.23 5.95 3.67
N ILE A 43 -0.65 5.41 2.61
CA ILE A 43 -1.36 4.61 1.61
C ILE A 43 -1.90 3.32 2.26
N GLU A 44 -1.12 2.67 3.11
CA GLU A 44 -1.53 1.50 3.87
C GLU A 44 -2.70 1.82 4.82
N SER A 45 -2.66 2.95 5.51
CA SER A 45 -3.78 3.35 6.39
C SER A 45 -5.00 3.86 5.61
N GLU A 46 -4.82 4.48 4.44
CA GLU A 46 -5.91 5.02 3.61
C GLU A 46 -6.58 3.94 2.75
N TYR A 47 -5.88 2.85 2.41
CA TYR A 47 -6.36 1.81 1.49
C TYR A 47 -6.34 0.37 2.03
N LEU A 48 -5.47 0.04 2.99
CA LEU A 48 -5.25 -1.34 3.50
C LEU A 48 -5.71 -1.57 4.95
N MET A 49 -6.11 -0.55 5.72
CA MET A 49 -6.62 -0.71 7.09
C MET A 49 -8.10 -0.33 7.20
N PRO A 50 -8.93 -1.15 7.88
CA PRO A 50 -10.31 -0.76 8.19
C PRO A 50 -10.29 0.44 9.13
N GLN A 51 -11.11 1.45 8.80
CA GLN A 51 -11.27 2.61 9.66
C GLN A 51 -11.81 2.17 11.04
N PRO A 52 -11.29 2.73 12.15
CA PRO A 52 -11.80 2.42 13.49
C PRO A 52 -13.28 2.80 13.56
N GLY A 53 -14.14 1.76 13.60
CA GLY A 53 -15.59 1.85 13.47
C GLY A 53 -16.24 0.73 12.66
N GLN A 54 -15.49 -0.02 11.84
CA GLN A 54 -15.95 -1.21 11.10
C GLN A 54 -15.47 -2.54 11.72
N THR A 55 -15.52 -2.66 13.04
CA THR A 55 -14.97 -3.81 13.78
C THR A 55 -15.76 -5.13 13.62
N GLY A 56 -16.92 -5.11 12.94
CA GLY A 56 -17.70 -6.31 12.64
C GLY A 56 -17.39 -6.99 11.30
N GLU A 57 -16.53 -6.38 10.49
CA GLU A 57 -16.30 -6.79 9.10
C GLU A 57 -15.10 -7.73 8.95
N TRP A 58 -14.05 -7.53 9.75
CA TRP A 58 -12.81 -8.30 9.68
C TRP A 58 -12.66 -9.21 10.90
N ILE A 59 -12.45 -10.50 10.66
CA ILE A 59 -12.39 -11.56 11.67
C ILE A 59 -11.05 -12.30 11.61
N ASP A 60 -10.63 -12.89 12.72
CA ASP A 60 -9.40 -13.69 12.77
C ASP A 60 -9.54 -15.03 12.04
N LYS A 61 -8.41 -15.75 11.91
CA LYS A 61 -8.33 -17.05 11.24
C LYS A 61 -9.21 -18.13 11.89
N HIS A 62 -9.45 -18.08 13.20
CA HIS A 62 -10.24 -19.07 13.92
C HIS A 62 -11.73 -18.85 13.70
N ASP A 63 -12.18 -17.60 13.74
CA ASP A 63 -13.57 -17.26 13.46
C ASP A 63 -13.91 -17.40 11.97
N ALA A 64 -12.97 -17.09 11.08
CA ALA A 64 -13.10 -17.38 9.64
C ALA A 64 -13.21 -18.90 9.38
N ALA A 65 -12.40 -19.70 10.07
CA ALA A 65 -12.44 -21.16 9.98
C ALA A 65 -13.80 -21.71 10.44
N LYS A 66 -14.32 -21.22 11.57
CA LYS A 66 -15.66 -21.58 12.06
C LYS A 66 -16.76 -21.16 11.08
N LEU A 67 -16.66 -19.96 10.52
CA LEU A 67 -17.64 -19.42 9.56
C LEU A 67 -17.81 -20.32 8.33
N LEU A 68 -16.72 -20.87 7.81
CA LEU A 68 -16.72 -21.72 6.62
C LEU A 68 -16.83 -23.22 6.92
N GLY A 69 -16.73 -23.62 8.19
CA GLY A 69 -16.68 -25.02 8.59
C GLY A 69 -15.42 -25.75 8.14
N VAL A 70 -14.28 -25.04 8.04
CA VAL A 70 -12.99 -25.59 7.58
C VAL A 70 -11.90 -25.40 8.63
N HIS A 71 -10.77 -26.08 8.47
CA HIS A 71 -9.61 -25.86 9.34
C HIS A 71 -8.87 -24.56 8.97
N TRP A 72 -8.35 -23.83 9.96
CA TRP A 72 -7.65 -22.56 9.73
C TRP A 72 -6.41 -22.70 8.82
N GLN A 73 -5.74 -23.86 8.84
CA GLN A 73 -4.62 -24.14 7.93
C GLN A 73 -5.08 -24.26 6.47
N THR A 74 -6.32 -24.69 6.23
CA THR A 74 -6.90 -24.76 4.89
C THR A 74 -7.10 -23.35 4.34
N LEU A 75 -7.63 -22.43 5.16
CA LEU A 75 -7.72 -21.01 4.82
C LEU A 75 -6.34 -20.43 4.47
N TYR A 76 -5.34 -20.69 5.30
CA TYR A 76 -3.96 -20.24 5.03
C TYR A 76 -3.35 -20.80 3.74
N LYS A 77 -3.73 -22.04 3.36
CA LYS A 77 -3.31 -22.61 2.07
C LYS A 77 -4.00 -21.90 0.91
N TRP A 78 -5.30 -21.62 1.03
CA TRP A 78 -6.05 -20.92 -0.02
C TRP A 78 -5.57 -19.50 -0.24
N THR A 79 -5.11 -18.79 0.80
CA THR A 79 -4.52 -17.45 0.62
C THR A 79 -3.22 -17.46 -0.18
N LYS A 80 -2.60 -18.64 -0.38
CA LYS A 80 -1.38 -18.83 -1.17
C LYS A 80 -1.63 -19.52 -2.52
N ASP A 81 -2.87 -19.91 -2.79
CA ASP A 81 -3.23 -20.61 -4.00
C ASP A 81 -3.87 -19.62 -4.97
N ASP A 82 -3.08 -19.17 -5.95
CA ASP A 82 -3.52 -18.20 -6.95
C ASP A 82 -4.70 -18.70 -7.81
N ARG A 83 -5.03 -20.00 -7.75
CA ARG A 83 -6.19 -20.58 -8.47
C ARG A 83 -7.51 -20.43 -7.73
N LYS A 84 -7.49 -19.96 -6.47
CA LYS A 84 -8.66 -19.92 -5.60
C LYS A 84 -9.41 -18.60 -5.63
N ASP A 85 -9.00 -17.62 -6.43
CA ASP A 85 -9.59 -16.27 -6.50
C ASP A 85 -9.77 -15.60 -5.11
N LEU A 86 -8.93 -15.98 -4.14
CA LEU A 86 -8.97 -15.49 -2.76
C LEU A 86 -7.98 -14.32 -2.59
N HIS A 87 -8.37 -13.16 -3.09
CA HIS A 87 -7.47 -12.01 -3.21
C HIS A 87 -7.19 -11.25 -1.90
N ALA A 88 -5.93 -10.83 -1.74
CA ALA A 88 -5.48 -9.92 -0.69
C ALA A 88 -6.10 -8.52 -0.86
N GLY A 89 -6.41 -7.84 0.26
CA GLY A 89 -7.08 -6.55 0.30
C GLY A 89 -8.60 -6.59 0.04
N ILE A 90 -9.12 -7.73 -0.43
CA ILE A 90 -10.56 -7.98 -0.62
C ILE A 90 -11.05 -8.99 0.41
N HIS A 91 -10.50 -10.20 0.39
CA HIS A 91 -10.94 -11.31 1.25
C HIS A 91 -10.12 -11.41 2.53
N TRP A 92 -8.85 -11.05 2.46
CA TRP A 92 -7.94 -11.14 3.58
C TRP A 92 -6.92 -10.01 3.52
N MET A 93 -6.38 -9.64 4.67
CA MET A 93 -5.28 -8.69 4.79
C MET A 93 -4.35 -9.14 5.91
N ASN A 94 -3.09 -8.74 5.83
CA ASN A 94 -2.14 -8.91 6.93
C ASN A 94 -1.95 -7.56 7.61
N ASN A 95 -2.23 -7.46 8.89
CA ASN A 95 -2.06 -6.24 9.67
C ASN A 95 -0.63 -6.07 10.26
N GLY A 96 0.32 -6.86 9.78
CA GLY A 96 1.71 -6.91 10.27
C GLY A 96 1.93 -7.96 11.36
N PHE A 97 0.86 -8.45 11.99
CA PHE A 97 0.93 -9.47 13.04
C PHE A 97 0.15 -10.73 12.65
N GLU A 98 -1.06 -10.55 12.13
CA GLU A 98 -1.99 -11.63 11.84
C GLU A 98 -2.73 -11.40 10.52
N ILE A 99 -3.18 -12.51 9.93
CA ILE A 99 -4.09 -12.49 8.79
C ILE A 99 -5.51 -12.34 9.31
N LEU A 100 -6.17 -11.28 8.86
CA LEU A 100 -7.58 -11.01 9.08
C LEU A 100 -8.35 -11.29 7.80
N TYR A 101 -9.58 -11.76 7.95
CA TYR A 101 -10.46 -12.11 6.84
C TYR A 101 -11.71 -11.24 6.85
N HIS A 102 -12.15 -10.81 5.68
CA HIS A 102 -13.40 -10.07 5.53
C HIS A 102 -14.56 -11.05 5.63
N ARG A 103 -15.35 -10.98 6.71
CA ARG A 103 -16.41 -11.93 7.06
C ARG A 103 -17.40 -12.17 5.92
N GLU A 104 -17.99 -11.11 5.38
CA GLU A 104 -19.05 -11.23 4.37
C GLU A 104 -18.51 -11.68 3.01
N LEU A 105 -17.46 -11.03 2.51
CA LEU A 105 -16.83 -11.40 1.24
C LEU A 105 -16.23 -12.80 1.27
N LEU A 106 -15.63 -13.22 2.39
CA LEU A 106 -15.13 -14.59 2.53
C LEU A 106 -16.27 -15.63 2.50
N ALA A 107 -17.38 -15.36 3.18
CA ALA A 107 -18.53 -16.27 3.17
C ALA A 107 -19.19 -16.33 1.78
N ASP A 108 -19.30 -15.20 1.09
CA ASP A 108 -19.81 -15.14 -0.27
C ASP A 108 -18.91 -15.88 -1.25
N TRP A 109 -17.60 -15.61 -1.22
CA TRP A 109 -16.58 -16.31 -1.99
C TRP A 109 -16.72 -17.83 -1.84
N TYR A 110 -16.84 -18.30 -0.61
CA TYR A 110 -16.94 -19.73 -0.33
C TYR A 110 -18.21 -20.36 -0.91
N ARG A 111 -19.35 -19.66 -0.83
CA ARG A 111 -20.62 -20.11 -1.43
C ARG A 111 -20.58 -20.12 -2.96
N ASN A 112 -19.84 -19.19 -3.54
CA ASN A 112 -19.74 -18.97 -4.97
C ASN A 112 -18.45 -19.55 -5.58
N LEU A 113 -17.79 -20.52 -4.93
CA LEU A 113 -16.57 -21.16 -5.41
C LEU A 113 -16.68 -21.74 -6.84
N HIS A 114 -17.91 -22.08 -7.26
CA HIS A 114 -18.22 -22.62 -8.59
C HIS A 114 -18.89 -21.61 -9.52
N ASP A 115 -19.16 -20.39 -9.05
CA ASP A 115 -19.70 -19.28 -9.85
C ASP A 115 -18.93 -17.97 -9.55
N PRO A 116 -17.73 -17.79 -10.15
CA PRO A 116 -16.95 -16.58 -9.98
C PRO A 116 -17.68 -15.32 -10.46
N SER A 117 -18.61 -15.45 -11.42
CA SER A 117 -19.37 -14.31 -11.94
C SER A 117 -20.39 -13.79 -10.93
N ALA A 118 -21.04 -14.67 -10.16
CA ALA A 118 -21.86 -14.25 -9.03
C ALA A 118 -21.04 -13.53 -7.96
N HIS A 119 -19.86 -14.07 -7.63
CA HIS A 119 -18.97 -13.47 -6.65
C HIS A 119 -18.47 -12.08 -7.05
N LEU A 120 -18.08 -11.89 -8.32
CA LEU A 120 -17.63 -10.60 -8.84
C LEU A 120 -18.69 -9.51 -8.68
N ARG A 121 -19.98 -9.82 -8.89
CA ARG A 121 -21.07 -8.85 -8.68
C ARG A 121 -21.17 -8.37 -7.24
N VAL A 122 -20.88 -9.25 -6.27
CA VAL A 122 -20.86 -8.89 -4.85
C VAL A 122 -19.68 -7.99 -4.53
N ILE A 123 -18.49 -8.30 -5.06
CA ILE A 123 -17.30 -7.44 -4.93
C ILE A 123 -17.56 -6.05 -5.51
N GLU A 124 -18.12 -5.95 -6.72
CA GLU A 124 -18.44 -4.66 -7.34
C GLU A 124 -19.43 -3.85 -6.50
N SER A 125 -20.46 -4.51 -5.97
CA SER A 125 -21.47 -3.87 -5.11
C SER A 125 -20.85 -3.35 -3.83
N TYR A 126 -19.97 -4.15 -3.21
CA TYR A 126 -19.21 -3.78 -2.03
C TYR A 126 -18.32 -2.55 -2.28
N GLN A 127 -17.55 -2.55 -3.37
CA GLN A 127 -16.68 -1.42 -3.74
C GLN A 127 -17.47 -0.14 -4.05
N LYS A 128 -18.62 -0.27 -4.74
CA LYS A 128 -19.55 0.85 -4.98
C LYS A 128 -20.14 1.41 -3.69
N ALA A 129 -20.45 0.57 -2.71
CA ALA A 129 -20.93 1.01 -1.40
C ALA A 129 -19.83 1.74 -0.61
N ARG A 130 -18.62 1.17 -0.59
CA ARG A 130 -17.45 1.75 0.09
C ARG A 130 -17.05 3.13 -0.48
N SER A 131 -17.11 3.30 -1.80
CA SER A 131 -16.77 4.58 -2.45
C SER A 131 -17.81 5.69 -2.24
N LYS A 132 -19.06 5.33 -1.92
CA LYS A 132 -20.15 6.27 -1.61
C LYS A 132 -20.22 6.69 -0.14
N ALA A 133 -19.49 6.00 0.75
CA ALA A 133 -19.44 6.37 2.16
C ALA A 133 -18.80 7.77 2.31
N PRO A 134 -19.42 8.70 3.07
CA PRO A 134 -18.87 10.04 3.24
C PRO A 134 -17.48 9.93 3.88
N ARG A 135 -16.45 10.45 3.20
CA ARG A 135 -15.11 10.60 3.78
C ARG A 135 -15.28 11.45 5.03
N LYS A 136 -15.08 10.88 6.22
CA LYS A 136 -15.00 11.68 7.45
C LYS A 136 -13.88 12.70 7.21
N ARG A 137 -14.25 13.96 7.00
CA ARG A 137 -13.30 15.06 6.94
C ARG A 137 -12.70 15.17 8.33
N SER A 138 -11.44 14.78 8.47
CA SER A 138 -10.65 15.10 9.66
C SER A 138 -10.61 16.63 9.75
N ALA A 139 -11.28 17.17 10.77
CA ALA A 139 -11.22 18.56 11.16
C ALA A 139 -9.94 18.84 11.94
#